data_AF-A0A645AKP2-F1
#
_entry.id   AF-A0A645AKP2-F1
#
_cell.length_a   1.000
_cell.length_b   1.000
_cell.length_c   1.000
_cell.angle_alpha   90.00
_cell.angle_beta   90.00
_cell.angle_gamma   90.00
#
_symmetry.space_group_name_H-M   'P 1'
#
loop_
_entity.id
_entity.type
_entity.pdbx_description
1 polymer ?
#
loop_
_entity_poly.entity_id
_entity_poly.type
_entity_poly.pdbx_seq_one_letter_code
_entity_poly.pdbx_strand_id
1 'polypeptide(L)' 'MLETSTSIYALGFLEAGNAWNDIKDFNPFELKRSAGVGVRIFLPMIGMMGIDWAYGFDKILGSKQYGGSQFHFILGQEF' A
#
# COMPACT_ATOMS: atom_id res chain seq x y z
N MET A 1 21.25 27.68 10.23
CA MET A 1 20.73 27.21 8.93
C MET A 1 20.03 25.90 9.24
N LEU A 2 18.69 25.86 9.14
CA LEU A 2 17.96 24.60 9.29
C LEU A 2 18.34 23.73 8.10
N GLU A 3 19.04 22.64 8.36
CA GLU A 3 19.32 21.64 7.35
C GLU A 3 17.97 21.16 6.82
N THR A 4 17.75 21.32 5.52
CA THR A 4 16.63 20.72 4.79
C THR A 4 16.90 19.21 4.78
N SER A 5 16.72 18.57 5.94
CA SER A 5 17.05 17.17 6.13
C SER A 5 15.97 16.33 5.47
N THR A 6 16.23 15.91 4.23
CA THR A 6 15.42 14.92 3.53
C THR A 6 15.40 13.64 4.36
N SER A 7 14.21 13.30 4.86
CA SER A 7 14.04 12.08 5.66
C SER A 7 13.53 10.97 4.76
N ILE A 8 14.29 9.88 4.68
CA ILE A 8 13.98 8.71 3.85
C ILE A 8 13.66 7.54 4.77
N TYR A 9 12.50 6.95 4.58
CA TYR A 9 12.04 5.80 5.34
C TYR A 9 11.73 4.66 4.39
N ALA A 10 12.34 3.50 4.64
CA ALA A 10 11.88 2.27 4.05
C ALA A 10 10.85 1.63 5.00
N LEU A 11 9.78 1.07 4.45
CA LEU A 11 8.75 0.37 5.21
C LEU A 11 8.37 -0.93 4.51
N GLY A 12 8.13 -1.96 5.29
CA GLY A 12 7.49 -3.19 4.83
C GLY A 12 6.07 -3.24 5.37
N PHE A 13 5.12 -3.66 4.56
CA PHE A 13 3.73 -3.76 4.94
C PHE A 13 3.13 -5.10 4.53
N LEU A 14 2.21 -5.57 5.36
CA LEU A 14 1.41 -6.77 5.12
C LEU A 14 -0.05 -6.36 5.30
N GLU A 15 -0.89 -6.70 4.33
CA GLU A 15 -2.30 -6.37 4.36
C GLU A 15 -3.13 -7.64 4.18
N ALA A 16 -4.26 -7.70 4.85
CA ALA A 16 -5.24 -8.75 4.72
C ALA A 16 -6.62 -8.12 4.82
N GLY A 17 -7.39 -8.18 3.74
CA GLY A 17 -8.70 -7.54 3.67
C GLY A 17 -9.58 -8.20 2.62
N ASN A 18 -10.88 -8.15 2.84
CA ASN A 18 -11.87 -8.51 1.82
C ASN A 18 -13.11 -7.62 2.00
N ALA A 19 -13.88 -7.47 0.93
CA ALA A 19 -15.08 -6.64 0.92
C ALA A 19 -16.30 -7.51 0.64
N TRP A 20 -17.31 -7.40 1.50
CA TRP A 20 -18.58 -8.11 1.39
C TRP A 20 -19.72 -7.10 1.27
N ASN A 21 -20.72 -7.42 0.47
CA ASN A 21 -21.88 -6.54 0.27
C ASN A 21 -22.88 -6.63 1.45
N ASP A 22 -22.97 -7.80 2.08
CA ASP A 22 -23.90 -8.08 3.17
C ASP A 22 -23.16 -8.58 4.41
N ILE A 23 -23.64 -8.20 5.59
CA ILE A 23 -23.09 -8.63 6.89
C ILE A 23 -23.21 -10.16 7.06
N LYS A 24 -24.21 -10.77 6.43
CA LYS A 24 -24.48 -12.22 6.49
C LYS A 24 -23.42 -13.05 5.77
N ASP A 25 -22.75 -12.45 4.78
CA ASP A 25 -21.71 -13.09 3.98
C ASP A 25 -20.30 -12.82 4.54
N PHE A 26 -20.21 -12.16 5.70
CA PHE A 26 -18.95 -11.87 6.35
C PHE A 26 -18.24 -13.17 6.73
N ASN A 27 -17.15 -13.45 6.03
CA ASN A 27 -16.32 -14.62 6.29
C ASN A 27 -14.88 -14.20 6.61
N PRO A 28 -14.45 -14.25 7.89
CA PRO A 28 -13.11 -13.85 8.29
C PRO A 28 -12.00 -14.75 7.70
N PHE A 29 -12.34 -15.90 7.12
CA PHE A 29 -11.38 -16.78 6.47
C PHE A 29 -11.14 -16.45 4.98
N GLU A 30 -11.97 -15.60 4.37
CA GLU A 30 -11.85 -15.21 2.97
C GLU A 30 -11.07 -13.90 2.76
N LEU A 31 -10.10 -13.62 3.62
CA LEU A 31 -9.25 -12.43 3.53
C LEU A 31 -8.27 -12.54 2.35
N LYS A 32 -8.20 -11.51 1.51
CA LYS A 32 -7.19 -11.37 0.46
C LYS A 32 -5.94 -10.77 1.07
N ARG A 33 -4.82 -11.45 0.91
CA ARG A 33 -3.53 -11.08 1.50
C ARG A 33 -2.61 -10.51 0.46
N SER A 34 -1.91 -9.45 0.86
CA SER A 34 -0.82 -8.84 0.10
C SER A 34 0.34 -8.51 1.01
N ALA A 35 1.53 -8.48 0.43
CA ALA A 35 2.72 -7.97 1.07
C ALA A 35 3.35 -6.93 0.17
N GLY A 36 3.97 -5.92 0.75
CA GLY A 36 4.65 -4.91 -0.02
C GLY A 36 5.80 -4.27 0.72
N VAL A 37 6.60 -3.55 -0.04
CA VAL A 37 7.67 -2.70 0.47
C VAL A 37 7.51 -1.33 -0.14
N GLY A 38 7.80 -0.32 0.66
CA GLY A 38 7.64 1.07 0.30
C GLY A 38 8.82 1.90 0.73
N VAL A 39 9.01 3.02 0.04
CA VAL A 39 9.95 4.07 0.42
C VAL A 39 9.18 5.38 0.48
N ARG A 40 9.30 6.09 1.60
CA ARG A 40 8.75 7.43 1.79
C ARG A 40 9.87 8.43 1.91
N ILE A 41 9.82 9.45 1.08
CA ILE A 41 10.79 10.54 1.02
C ILE A 41 10.05 11.81 1.40
N PHE A 42 10.48 12.43 2.49
CA PHE A 42 9.94 13.71 2.96
C PHE A 42 10.87 14.83 2.50
N LEU A 43 10.37 15.65 1.57
CA LEU A 43 11.10 16.78 1.02
C LEU A 43 10.56 18.08 1.63
N PRO A 44 11.38 18.91 2.28
CA PRO A 44 10.90 20.06 3.07
C PRO A 44 10.16 21.17 2.31
N MET A 45 10.09 21.11 0.97
CA MET A 45 9.41 22.10 0.12
C MET A 45 8.38 21.47 -0.83
N ILE A 46 8.38 20.14 -1.01
CA ILE A 46 7.53 19.43 -1.99
C ILE A 46 6.49 18.56 -1.27
N GLY A 47 6.75 18.16 -0.02
CA GLY A 47 5.90 17.28 0.75
C GLY A 47 6.38 15.83 0.73
N MET A 48 5.45 14.91 0.99
CA MET A 48 5.72 13.47 1.03
C MET A 48 5.62 12.89 -0.37
N MET A 49 6.70 12.24 -0.81
CA MET A 49 6.70 11.34 -1.95
C MET A 49 6.83 9.91 -1.47
N GLY A 50 5.83 9.09 -1.74
CA GLY A 50 5.82 7.65 -1.47
C GLY A 50 5.93 6.85 -2.75
N ILE A 51 6.71 5.78 -2.72
CA ILE A 51 6.71 4.74 -3.74
C ILE A 51 6.51 3.42 -3.03
N ASP A 52 5.48 2.67 -3.41
CA ASP A 52 5.13 1.40 -2.81
C ASP A 52 4.99 0.33 -3.89
N TRP A 53 5.64 -0.82 -3.66
CA TRP A 53 5.47 -2.01 -4.48
C TRP A 53 4.79 -3.07 -3.63
N ALA A 54 3.64 -3.55 -4.09
CA ALA A 54 2.86 -4.57 -3.43
C ALA A 54 2.69 -5.80 -4.31
N TYR A 55 2.66 -6.97 -3.70
CA TYR A 55 2.36 -8.24 -4.34
C TYR A 55 1.13 -8.87 -3.69
N GLY A 56 0.07 -9.05 -4.47
CA GLY A 56 -1.15 -9.75 -4.05
C GLY A 56 -1.02 -11.27 -4.27
N PHE A 57 -1.05 -12.04 -3.17
CA PHE A 57 -0.94 -13.50 -3.22
C PHE A 57 -2.25 -14.20 -3.57
N ASP A 58 -3.38 -13.52 -3.32
CA ASP A 58 -4.70 -14.08 -3.55
C ASP A 58 -5.30 -13.64 -4.89
N LYS A 59 -6.24 -14.46 -5.40
CA LYS A 59 -6.99 -14.16 -6.62
C LYS A 59 -7.95 -13.00 -6.39
N ILE A 60 -7.96 -12.07 -7.34
CA ILE A 60 -8.92 -10.96 -7.37
C ILE A 60 -10.32 -11.53 -7.65
N LEU A 61 -11.34 -10.97 -7.01
CA LEU A 61 -12.74 -11.42 -7.12
C LEU A 61 -13.15 -11.61 -8.59
N GLY A 62 -13.53 -12.84 -8.97
CA GLY A 62 -13.95 -13.18 -10.34
C GLY A 62 -12.82 -13.37 -11.37
N SER A 63 -11.56 -13.15 -11.01
CA SER A 63 -10.40 -13.31 -11.90
C SER A 63 -9.64 -14.60 -11.63
N LYS A 64 -9.21 -15.30 -12.70
CA LYS A 64 -8.29 -16.45 -12.58
C LYS A 64 -6.85 -16.01 -12.26
N GLN A 65 -6.57 -14.72 -12.36
CA GLN A 65 -5.26 -14.12 -12.16
C GLN A 65 -5.08 -13.65 -10.72
N TYR A 66 -3.92 -13.94 -10.14
CA TYR A 66 -3.52 -13.42 -8.83
C TYR A 66 -3.36 -11.90 -8.88
N GLY A 67 -3.51 -11.25 -7.73
CA GLY A 67 -3.30 -9.79 -7.59
C GLY A 67 -1.97 -9.31 -8.18
N GLY A 68 -0.94 -10.16 -8.09
CA GLY A 68 0.33 -9.96 -8.76
C GLY A 68 1.06 -8.73 -8.24
N SER A 69 2.08 -8.28 -8.99
CA SER A 69 2.83 -7.07 -8.66
C SER A 69 2.06 -5.82 -9.05
N GLN A 70 1.82 -4.94 -8.08
CA GLN A 70 1.21 -3.63 -8.24
C GLN A 70 2.20 -2.56 -7.77
N PHE A 71 2.27 -1.45 -8.50
CA PHE A 71 3.14 -0.32 -8.18
C PHE A 71 2.28 0.90 -7.90
N HIS A 72 2.54 1.54 -6.77
CA HIS A 72 1.81 2.70 -6.28
C HIS A 72 2.80 3.83 -6.03
N PHE A 73 2.39 5.05 -6.35
CA PHE A 73 3.12 6.25 -5.98
C PHE A 73 2.14 7.24 -5.34
N ILE A 74 2.63 7.93 -4.32
CA ILE A 74 1.89 8.92 -3.56
C ILE A 74 2.66 10.22 -3.67
N LEU A 75 2.00 11.28 -4.11
CA LEU A 75 2.54 12.63 -4.14
C LEU A 75 1.54 13.52 -3.42
N GLY A 76 1.92 14.00 -2.24
CA GLY A 76 1.07 14.86 -1.43
C GLY A 76 1.90 15.94 -0.75
N GLN A 77 1.49 17.19 -0.92
CA GLN A 77 1.97 18.29 -0.09
C GLN A 77 1.28 18.15 1.28
N GLU A 78 2.04 17.88 2.35
CA GLU A 78 1.51 18.09 3.69
C GLU A 78 1.37 19.60 3.90
N PHE A 79 0.15 20.05 4.22
CA PHE A 79 -0.18 21.46 4.48
C PHE A 79 0.09 21.83 5.94
#